data_AF-A0AAU1SBT4-F1
#
_entry.id   AF-A0AAU1SBT4-F1
#
_cell.length_a   1.000
_cell.length_b   1.000
_cell.length_c   1.000
_cell.angle_alpha   90.00
_cell.angle_beta   90.00
_cell.angle_gamma   90.00
#
_symmetry.space_group_name_H-M   'P 1'
#
loop_
_entity.id
_entity.type
_entity.pdbx_description
1 polymer ?
#
loop_
_entity_poly.entity_id
_entity_poly.type
_entity_poly.pdbx_seq_one_letter_code
_entity_poly.pdbx_strand_id
1 'polypeptide(L)'
;MLKAVVPVLALVAVAAGCSSSEGKDEERLTAQRENYCTQLGEWQKARNAAGTDTPESSGYDEVGAVAQDAFLAMRPLRDEPVGGGRTLAEATVAAMNNSDSEAEGRVVQYCGDVGFETLTR
;
A
#
# COMPACT_ATOMS: atom_id res chain seq x y z
N MET A 1 -26.81 57.07 27.88
CA MET A 1 -25.88 56.08 27.29
C MET A 1 -26.72 54.83 27.00
N LEU A 2 -27.32 54.74 25.80
CA LEU A 2 -27.06 53.70 24.77
C LEU A 2 -26.57 52.35 25.34
N LYS A 3 -27.08 51.18 24.97
CA LYS A 3 -28.27 50.66 24.28
C LYS A 3 -28.06 49.14 24.41
N ALA A 4 -29.08 48.38 24.78
CA ALA A 4 -28.98 46.92 24.87
C ALA A 4 -28.50 46.32 23.54
N VAL A 5 -27.53 45.40 23.57
CA VAL A 5 -27.06 44.67 22.38
C VAL A 5 -27.25 43.18 22.65
N VAL A 6 -28.25 42.60 22.00
CA VAL A 6 -28.42 41.16 21.84
C VAL A 6 -27.75 40.77 20.52
N PRO A 7 -26.76 39.87 20.49
CA PRO A 7 -26.37 39.21 19.27
C PRO A 7 -27.09 37.86 19.15
N VAL A 8 -27.79 37.74 18.04
CA VAL A 8 -28.52 36.58 17.52
C VAL A 8 -27.58 35.38 17.35
N LEU A 9 -27.90 34.25 17.99
CA LEU A 9 -27.26 32.95 17.72
C LEU A 9 -27.67 32.48 16.33
N ALA A 10 -26.82 32.73 15.33
CA ALA A 10 -26.94 32.11 14.02
C ALA A 10 -26.56 30.62 14.14
N LEU A 11 -27.57 29.75 14.19
CA LEU A 11 -27.41 28.31 13.98
C LEU A 11 -26.96 28.07 12.55
N VAL A 12 -25.66 27.92 12.35
CA VAL A 12 -25.11 27.39 11.10
C VAL A 12 -25.43 25.91 11.08
N ALA A 13 -26.55 25.55 10.46
CA ALA A 13 -26.83 24.18 10.08
C ALA A 13 -25.84 23.79 8.97
N VAL A 14 -24.68 23.25 9.36
CA VAL A 14 -23.81 22.54 8.44
C VAL A 14 -24.56 21.27 8.06
N ALA A 15 -25.20 21.29 6.90
CA ALA A 15 -25.63 20.08 6.24
C ALA A 15 -24.35 19.32 5.86
N ALA A 16 -23.86 18.49 6.79
CA ALA A 16 -22.95 17.42 6.47
C ALA A 16 -23.72 16.46 5.55
N GLY A 17 -23.60 16.71 4.24
CA GLY A 17 -24.01 15.76 3.22
C GLY A 17 -23.15 14.52 3.39
N CYS A 18 -23.68 13.51 4.10
CA CYS A 18 -23.10 12.19 4.20
C CYS A 18 -23.07 11.55 2.80
N SER A 19 -21.98 11.72 2.07
CA SER A 19 -21.64 10.89 0.92
C SER A 19 -21.15 9.54 1.45
N SER A 20 -22.10 8.65 1.76
CA SER A 20 -21.83 7.33 2.35
C SER A 20 -21.10 6.35 1.42
N SER A 21 -20.81 6.75 0.18
CA SER A 21 -20.13 5.90 -0.82
C SER A 21 -18.62 6.10 -0.85
N GLU A 22 -18.12 7.32 -0.63
CA GLU A 22 -16.67 7.60 -0.67
C GLU A 22 -15.90 6.83 0.42
N GLY A 23 -16.46 6.73 1.63
CA GLY A 23 -15.82 5.99 2.73
C GLY A 23 -15.69 4.47 2.49
N LYS A 24 -16.60 3.86 1.70
CA LYS A 24 -16.53 2.42 1.37
C LYS A 24 -15.44 2.12 0.35
N ASP A 25 -15.22 3.05 -0.58
CA ASP A 25 -14.15 2.90 -1.58
C ASP A 25 -12.77 3.12 -0.96
N GLU A 26 -12.64 4.06 -0.02
CA GLU A 26 -11.40 4.27 0.74
C GLU A 26 -11.05 3.08 1.65
N GLU A 27 -12.03 2.51 2.36
CA GLU A 27 -11.82 1.31 3.18
C GLU A 27 -11.37 0.12 2.32
N ARG A 28 -12.03 -0.08 1.17
CA ARG A 28 -11.66 -1.13 0.22
C ARG A 28 -10.25 -0.92 -0.35
N LEU A 29 -9.90 0.30 -0.73
CA LEU A 29 -8.55 0.62 -1.24
C LEU A 29 -7.50 0.40 -0.16
N THR A 30 -7.77 0.80 1.07
CA THR A 30 -6.88 0.59 2.22
C THR A 30 -6.61 -0.89 2.45
N ALA A 31 -7.65 -1.73 2.43
CA ALA A 31 -7.50 -3.19 2.56
C ALA A 31 -6.71 -3.82 1.39
N GLN A 32 -6.86 -3.29 0.17
CA GLN A 32 -6.08 -3.75 -0.98
C GLN A 32 -4.59 -3.41 -0.82
N ARG A 33 -4.29 -2.19 -0.36
CA ARG A 33 -2.92 -1.71 -0.09
C ARG A 33 -2.25 -2.50 1.04
N GLU A 34 -2.98 -2.72 2.14
CA GLU A 34 -2.52 -3.55 3.25
C GLU A 34 -2.19 -4.97 2.79
N ASN A 35 -3.08 -5.59 2.01
CA ASN A 35 -2.87 -6.93 1.48
C ASN A 35 -1.63 -6.98 0.58
N TYR A 36 -1.46 -6.00 -0.31
CA TYR A 36 -0.25 -5.92 -1.14
C TYR A 36 1.03 -5.79 -0.31
N CYS A 37 1.07 -4.86 0.66
CA CYS A 37 2.24 -4.64 1.50
C CYS A 37 2.57 -5.85 2.39
N THR A 38 1.55 -6.59 2.83
CA THR A 38 1.72 -7.86 3.54
C THR A 38 2.43 -8.89 2.65
N GLN A 39 1.92 -9.12 1.43
CA GLN A 39 2.51 -10.11 0.52
C GLN A 39 3.92 -9.71 0.06
N LEU A 40 4.17 -8.41 -0.14
CA LEU A 40 5.51 -7.90 -0.42
C LEU A 40 6.49 -8.23 0.72
N GLY A 41 6.09 -8.00 1.96
CA GLY A 41 6.90 -8.33 3.14
C GLY A 41 7.17 -9.81 3.31
N GLU A 42 6.18 -10.68 3.06
CA GLU A 42 6.37 -12.13 3.08
C GLU A 42 7.35 -12.58 2.00
N TRP A 43 7.27 -12.01 0.79
CA TRP A 43 8.24 -12.30 -0.27
C TRP A 43 9.66 -11.89 0.13
N GLN A 44 9.83 -10.70 0.74
CA GLN A 44 11.14 -10.25 1.23
C GLN A 44 11.70 -11.20 2.30
N LYS A 45 10.87 -11.69 3.22
CA LYS A 45 11.27 -12.66 4.24
C LYS A 45 11.71 -13.98 3.61
N ALA A 46 10.90 -14.54 2.70
CA ALA A 46 11.20 -15.80 2.01
C ALA A 46 12.51 -15.69 1.23
N ARG A 47 12.70 -14.60 0.46
CA ARG A 47 13.93 -14.35 -0.29
C ARG A 47 15.15 -14.25 0.63
N ASN A 48 15.03 -13.52 1.73
CA ASN A 48 16.13 -13.35 2.67
C ASN A 48 16.50 -14.67 3.34
N ALA A 49 15.53 -15.51 3.71
CA ALA A 49 15.76 -16.85 4.26
C ALA A 49 16.50 -17.76 3.27
N ALA A 50 16.07 -17.78 2.00
CA ALA A 50 16.73 -18.53 0.94
C ALA A 50 18.18 -18.06 0.67
N GLY A 51 18.50 -16.80 0.96
CA GLY A 51 19.85 -16.25 0.81
C GLY A 51 20.79 -16.53 1.99
N THR A 52 20.26 -16.82 3.17
CA THR A 52 21.06 -17.09 4.39
C THR A 52 21.39 -18.57 4.60
N ASP A 53 20.50 -19.46 4.17
CA ASP A 53 20.72 -20.91 4.24
C ASP A 53 21.40 -21.41 2.96
N THR A 54 21.97 -22.62 2.98
CA THR A 54 22.24 -23.32 1.70
C THR A 54 20.87 -23.71 1.14
N PRO A 55 20.38 -23.02 0.10
CA PRO A 55 18.99 -23.15 -0.26
C PRO A 55 18.79 -24.52 -0.91
N GLU A 56 17.93 -25.33 -0.29
CA GLU A 56 17.37 -26.49 -0.98
C GLU A 56 16.42 -26.02 -2.09
N SER A 57 16.19 -26.85 -3.11
CA SER A 57 15.31 -26.53 -4.23
C SER A 57 13.94 -26.00 -3.78
N SER A 58 13.42 -26.49 -2.65
CA SER A 58 12.14 -26.08 -2.07
C SER A 58 12.09 -24.62 -1.62
N GLY A 59 13.21 -24.04 -1.18
CA GLY A 59 13.25 -22.63 -0.75
C GLY A 59 13.04 -21.66 -1.91
N TYR A 60 13.58 -21.98 -3.10
CA TYR A 60 13.33 -21.19 -4.30
C TYR A 60 11.88 -21.33 -4.81
N ASP A 61 11.29 -22.52 -4.67
CA ASP A 61 9.88 -22.75 -5.01
C ASP A 61 8.94 -21.91 -4.10
N GLU A 62 9.27 -21.79 -2.81
CA GLU A 62 8.53 -20.95 -1.86
C GLU A 62 8.63 -19.45 -2.22
N VAL A 63 9.83 -18.95 -2.52
CA VAL A 63 10.02 -17.56 -2.97
C VAL A 63 9.17 -17.26 -4.22
N GLY A 64 9.13 -18.21 -5.17
CA GLY A 64 8.31 -18.09 -6.38
C GLY A 64 6.80 -18.07 -6.08
N ALA A 65 6.32 -18.91 -5.17
CA ALA A 65 4.92 -18.94 -4.76
C ALA A 65 4.49 -17.62 -4.09
N VAL A 66 5.29 -17.10 -3.15
CA VAL A 66 4.96 -15.84 -2.46
C VAL A 66 5.08 -14.63 -3.40
N ALA A 67 5.99 -14.66 -4.38
CA ALA A 67 6.01 -13.64 -5.44
C ALA A 67 4.71 -13.64 -6.26
N GLN A 68 4.14 -14.81 -6.56
CA GLN A 68 2.86 -14.94 -7.26
C GLN A 68 1.73 -14.26 -6.46
N ASP A 69 1.70 -14.45 -5.14
CA ASP A 69 0.69 -13.85 -4.26
C ASP A 69 0.81 -12.32 -4.21
N ALA A 70 2.03 -11.80 -4.17
CA ALA A 70 2.26 -10.35 -4.25
C ALA A 70 1.82 -9.76 -5.60
N PHE A 71 2.05 -10.47 -6.71
CA PHE A 71 1.54 -10.05 -8.01
C PHE A 71 0.00 -10.03 -8.05
N LEU A 72 -0.66 -11.04 -7.46
CA LEU A 72 -2.11 -11.08 -7.38
C LEU A 72 -2.68 -9.94 -6.53
N ALA A 73 -2.04 -9.66 -5.40
CA ALA A 73 -2.41 -8.57 -4.50
C ALA A 73 -2.21 -7.19 -5.13
N MET A 74 -1.21 -7.03 -6.00
CA MET A 74 -0.93 -5.79 -6.73
C MET A 74 -1.96 -5.49 -7.83
N ARG A 75 -2.57 -6.50 -8.46
CA ARG A 75 -3.47 -6.32 -9.63
C ARG A 75 -4.54 -5.22 -9.50
N PRO A 76 -5.27 -5.07 -8.38
CA PRO A 76 -6.25 -3.99 -8.25
C PRO A 76 -5.60 -2.60 -8.10
N LEU A 77 -4.33 -2.54 -7.71
CA LEU A 77 -3.55 -1.32 -7.46
C LEU A 77 -2.56 -1.02 -8.60
N ARG A 78 -2.62 -1.76 -9.71
CA ARG A 78 -1.55 -1.83 -10.72
C ARG A 78 -1.06 -0.46 -11.20
N ASP A 79 -1.99 0.48 -11.32
CA ASP A 79 -1.79 1.79 -11.95
C ASP A 79 -1.44 2.87 -10.91
N GLU A 80 -1.35 2.53 -9.62
CA GLU A 80 -0.93 3.49 -8.59
C GLU A 80 0.52 3.93 -8.84
N PRO A 81 0.82 5.24 -8.73
CA PRO A 81 2.15 5.74 -8.98
C PRO A 81 3.09 5.45 -7.80
N VAL A 82 4.33 5.04 -8.10
CA VAL A 82 5.37 4.74 -7.09
C VAL A 82 6.65 5.57 -7.28
N GLY A 83 6.51 6.71 -7.96
CA GLY A 83 7.61 7.60 -8.32
C GLY A 83 8.42 7.12 -9.53
N GLY A 84 9.34 7.96 -10.01
CA GLY A 84 10.19 7.64 -11.17
C GLY A 84 9.45 7.43 -12.49
N GLY A 85 8.20 7.89 -12.59
CA GLY A 85 7.36 7.68 -13.78
C GLY A 85 6.86 6.24 -13.96
N ARG A 86 6.95 5.40 -12.92
CA ARG A 86 6.50 4.01 -12.95
C ARG A 86 5.20 3.80 -12.18
N THR A 87 4.49 2.76 -12.58
CA THR A 87 3.36 2.22 -11.82
C THR A 87 3.80 1.19 -10.79
N LEU A 88 2.94 0.91 -9.82
CA LEU A 88 3.15 -0.13 -8.81
C LEU A 88 3.40 -1.49 -9.47
N ALA A 89 2.70 -1.79 -10.58
CA ALA A 89 2.90 -3.02 -11.33
C ALA A 89 4.31 -3.13 -11.91
N GLU A 90 4.78 -2.08 -12.58
CA GLU A 90 6.09 -2.05 -13.22
C GLU A 90 7.21 -2.18 -12.19
N ALA A 91 7.09 -1.49 -11.05
CA ALA A 91 8.07 -1.58 -9.99
C ALA A 91 8.05 -2.95 -9.29
N THR A 92 6.87 -3.52 -9.03
CA THR A 92 6.76 -4.86 -8.40
C THR A 92 7.38 -5.94 -9.28
N VAL A 93 7.10 -5.92 -10.58
CA VAL A 93 7.69 -6.88 -11.54
C VAL A 93 9.20 -6.71 -11.63
N ALA A 94 9.69 -5.47 -11.70
CA ALA A 94 11.13 -5.21 -11.74
C ALA A 94 11.83 -5.69 -10.45
N ALA A 95 11.25 -5.44 -9.28
CA ALA A 95 11.79 -5.87 -8.00
C ALA A 95 11.89 -7.40 -7.91
N MET A 96 10.80 -8.11 -8.24
CA MET A 96 10.71 -9.56 -8.00
C MET A 96 11.35 -10.41 -9.10
N ASN A 97 11.19 -10.04 -10.39
CA ASN A 97 11.70 -10.86 -11.50
C ASN A 97 13.12 -10.48 -11.92
N ASN A 98 13.50 -9.21 -11.76
CA ASN A 98 14.80 -8.72 -12.22
C ASN A 98 15.76 -8.44 -11.06
N SER A 99 15.32 -8.65 -9.81
CA SER A 99 16.08 -8.28 -8.60
C SER A 99 16.52 -6.82 -8.62
N ASP A 100 15.71 -5.92 -9.19
CA ASP A 100 15.99 -4.48 -9.27
C ASP A 100 15.80 -3.86 -7.88
N SER A 101 16.91 -3.60 -7.18
CA SER A 101 16.91 -3.05 -5.82
C SER A 101 16.33 -1.63 -5.74
N GLU A 102 16.44 -0.83 -6.81
CA GLU A 102 15.80 0.49 -6.79
C GLU A 102 14.28 0.36 -6.95
N ALA A 103 13.81 -0.61 -7.75
CA ALA A 103 12.39 -0.89 -7.86
C ALA A 103 11.82 -1.43 -6.54
N GLU A 104 12.57 -2.30 -5.85
CA GLU A 104 12.24 -2.76 -4.50
C GLU A 104 12.12 -1.58 -3.53
N GLY A 105 13.11 -0.68 -3.52
CA GLY A 105 13.05 0.52 -2.67
C GLY A 105 11.81 1.38 -2.92
N ARG A 106 11.36 1.48 -4.18
CA ARG A 106 10.14 2.23 -4.54
C ARG A 106 8.87 1.56 -4.03
N VAL A 107 8.75 0.23 -4.13
CA VAL A 107 7.55 -0.47 -3.61
C VAL A 107 7.51 -0.53 -2.08
N VAL A 108 8.68 -0.57 -1.43
CA VAL A 108 8.79 -0.41 0.03
C VAL A 108 8.40 1.00 0.46
N GLN A 109 8.92 2.02 -0.24
CA GLN A 109 8.55 3.41 0.01
C GLN A 109 7.05 3.62 -0.17
N TYR A 110 6.45 3.07 -1.24
CA TYR A 110 5.01 3.09 -1.45
C TYR A 110 4.25 2.55 -0.24
N CYS A 111 4.65 1.41 0.31
CA CYS A 111 4.03 0.85 1.52
C CYS A 111 4.15 1.78 2.73
N GLY A 112 5.27 2.49 2.89
CA GLY A 112 5.39 3.54 3.90
C GLY A 112 4.49 4.75 3.65
N ASP A 113 4.40 5.20 2.40
CA ASP A 113 3.57 6.35 2.01
C ASP A 113 2.07 6.08 2.23
N VAL A 114 1.65 4.82 2.13
CA VAL A 114 0.27 4.39 2.40
C VAL A 114 0.03 3.90 3.84
N GLY A 115 1.00 4.06 4.74
CA GLY A 115 0.86 3.81 6.19
C GLY A 115 1.05 2.35 6.63
N PHE A 116 1.74 1.54 5.84
CA PHE A 116 2.04 0.13 6.08
C PHE A 116 3.54 -0.16 6.12
N GLU A 117 4.36 0.79 6.57
CA GLU A 117 5.83 0.68 6.61
C GLU A 117 6.31 -0.55 7.38
N THR A 118 5.57 -0.96 8.42
CA THR A 118 5.94 -2.09 9.28
C THR A 118 5.71 -3.46 8.65
N LEU A 119 4.98 -3.51 7.52
CA LEU A 119 4.70 -4.76 6.82
C LEU A 119 5.85 -5.16 5.88
N THR A 120 6.71 -4.22 5.50
CA THR A 120 7.88 -4.43 4.63
C THR A 120 9.20 -4.43 5.42
N ARG A 121 10.29 -4.96 4.83
CA ARG A 121 11.62 -5.04 5.48
C ARG A 121 12.77 -4.64 4.58
#